data_AF-A0A2W5QSZ1-F1
#
_entry.id   AF-A0A2W5QSZ1-F1
#
_cell.length_a   1.000
_cell.length_b   1.000
_cell.length_c   1.000
_cell.angle_alpha   90.00
_cell.angle_beta   90.00
_cell.angle_gamma   90.00
#
_symmetry.space_group_name_H-M   'P 1'
#
loop_
_entity.id
_entity.type
_entity.pdbx_description
1 polymer ?
#
loop_
_entity_poly.entity_id
_entity_poly.type
_entity_poly.pdbx_seq_one_letter_code
_entity_poly.pdbx_strand_id
1 'polypeptide(L)'
;MKAIKYVTAKDAAELEKIQATAIKSVQKARVLVQIAAVATIMHAHKHGDWTYAQKLVDGLGNTVNGAALVEWFKLYGGLNTDDNGFIGWSGKDYIEQRFEEAKATMWWELKVKSPFKGFDLEAALQKVIKDHNAMKEKVAGLTKEDQEKVNFKVNDATIQAVLKLCNFEAIIEEPVVEEAA
;
A
#
# COMPACT_ATOMS: atom_id res chain seq x y z
N MET A 1 -7.54 -18.87 14.85
CA MET A 1 -8.30 -17.79 15.51
C MET A 1 -9.67 -18.34 15.90
N LYS A 2 -10.23 -17.91 17.05
CA LYS A 2 -11.62 -18.26 17.39
C LYS A 2 -12.58 -17.48 16.48
N ALA A 3 -13.73 -18.07 16.14
CA ALA A 3 -14.76 -17.41 15.35
C ALA A 3 -15.24 -16.11 16.04
N ILE A 4 -15.46 -15.05 15.26
CA ILE A 4 -15.94 -13.76 15.78
C ILE A 4 -17.41 -13.93 16.16
N LYS A 5 -17.74 -13.68 17.43
CA LYS A 5 -19.12 -13.62 17.89
C LYS A 5 -19.64 -12.19 17.71
N TYR A 6 -20.57 -12.02 16.78
CA TYR A 6 -21.26 -10.75 16.59
C TYR A 6 -22.32 -10.56 17.69
N VAL A 7 -22.43 -9.35 18.21
CA VAL A 7 -23.45 -8.94 19.19
C VAL A 7 -24.24 -7.78 18.62
N THR A 8 -25.54 -7.73 18.90
CA THR A 8 -26.42 -6.62 18.56
C THR A 8 -26.72 -5.82 19.83
N ALA A 9 -26.70 -4.49 19.73
CA ALA A 9 -27.11 -3.63 20.85
C ALA A 9 -28.63 -3.53 20.90
N LYS A 10 -29.22 -3.59 22.10
CA LYS A 10 -30.67 -3.45 22.28
C LYS A 10 -31.14 -1.99 22.31
N ASP A 11 -30.24 -1.08 22.66
CA ASP A 11 -30.48 0.36 22.79
C ASP A 11 -29.19 1.16 22.50
N ALA A 12 -29.33 2.47 22.40
CA ALA A 12 -28.21 3.37 22.14
C ALA A 12 -27.13 3.32 23.22
N ALA A 13 -27.51 3.18 24.50
CA ALA A 13 -26.55 3.14 25.60
C ALA A 13 -25.68 1.87 25.57
N GLU A 14 -26.23 0.73 25.16
CA GLU A 14 -25.46 -0.49 24.94
C GLU A 14 -24.55 -0.38 23.71
N LEU A 15 -25.02 0.24 22.63
CA LEU A 15 -24.18 0.52 21.45
C LEU A 15 -22.96 1.38 21.80
N GLU A 16 -23.17 2.45 22.55
CA GLU A 16 -22.08 3.34 23.01
C GLU A 16 -21.05 2.60 23.87
N LYS A 17 -21.49 1.69 24.75
CA LYS A 17 -20.58 0.86 25.55
C LYS A 17 -19.73 -0.09 24.71
N ILE A 18 -20.33 -0.71 23.69
CA ILE A 18 -19.62 -1.58 22.75
C ILE A 18 -18.57 -0.76 21.98
N GLN A 19 -18.96 0.40 21.45
CA GLN A 19 -18.05 1.31 20.74
C GLN A 19 -16.92 1.81 21.64
N ALA A 20 -17.21 2.26 22.86
CA ALA A 20 -16.21 2.73 23.81
C ALA A 20 -15.18 1.64 24.16
N THR A 21 -15.62 0.39 24.29
CA THR A 21 -14.73 -0.76 24.54
C THR A 21 -13.80 -1.01 23.36
N ALA A 22 -14.32 -0.96 22.13
CA ALA A 22 -13.51 -1.11 20.92
C ALA A 22 -12.47 0.02 20.81
N ILE A 23 -12.88 1.28 21.01
CA ILE A 23 -11.98 2.45 20.97
C ILE A 23 -10.84 2.31 21.99
N LYS A 24 -11.17 2.02 23.25
CA LYS A 24 -10.17 1.84 24.32
C LYS A 24 -9.20 0.71 24.01
N SER A 25 -9.69 -0.39 23.44
CA SER A 25 -8.85 -1.55 23.09
C SER A 25 -7.83 -1.21 22.01
N VAL A 26 -8.25 -0.48 20.97
CA VAL A 26 -7.35 -0.03 19.89
C VAL A 26 -6.32 0.97 20.41
N GLN A 27 -6.75 1.95 21.23
CA GLN A 27 -5.83 2.92 21.84
C GLN A 27 -4.78 2.22 22.71
N LYS A 28 -5.20 1.27 23.55
CA LYS A 28 -4.29 0.47 24.39
C LYS A 28 -3.32 -0.34 23.54
N ALA A 29 -3.80 -0.99 22.49
CA ALA A 29 -2.94 -1.76 21.59
C ALA A 29 -1.85 -0.89 20.95
N ARG A 30 -2.20 0.30 20.45
CA ARG A 30 -1.24 1.26 19.89
C ARG A 30 -0.14 1.63 20.87
N VAL A 31 -0.50 1.97 22.11
CA VAL A 31 0.46 2.31 23.18
C VAL A 31 1.38 1.13 23.49
N LEU A 32 0.86 -0.09 23.58
CA LEU A 32 1.68 -1.29 23.80
C LEU A 32 2.69 -1.50 22.67
N VAL A 33 2.30 -1.25 21.41
CA VAL A 33 3.21 -1.32 20.26
C VAL A 33 4.31 -0.25 20.36
N GLN A 34 3.99 0.98 20.77
CA GLN A 34 5.02 2.01 20.98
C GLN A 34 6.02 1.60 22.07
N ILE A 35 5.52 1.09 23.20
CA ILE A 35 6.39 0.62 24.29
C ILE A 35 7.31 -0.48 23.77
N ALA A 36 6.79 -1.43 23.01
CA ALA A 36 7.58 -2.49 22.39
C ALA A 36 8.62 -1.92 21.40
N ALA A 37 8.24 -0.97 20.54
CA ALA A 37 9.15 -0.35 19.59
C ALA A 37 10.32 0.39 20.27
N VAL A 38 10.02 1.20 21.29
CA VAL A 38 11.03 1.91 22.10
C VAL A 38 11.93 0.91 22.85
N ALA A 39 11.35 -0.14 23.42
CA ALA A 39 12.13 -1.19 24.08
C ALA A 39 13.04 -1.93 23.10
N THR A 40 12.60 -2.16 21.85
CA THR A 40 13.39 -2.80 20.80
C THR A 40 14.60 -1.96 20.40
N ILE A 41 14.45 -0.65 20.19
CA ILE A 41 15.62 0.20 19.87
C ILE A 41 16.58 0.30 21.07
N MET A 42 16.07 0.28 22.29
CA MET A 42 16.91 0.22 23.49
C MET A 42 17.62 -1.12 23.67
N HIS A 43 17.01 -2.21 23.22
CA HIS A 43 17.66 -3.51 23.19
C HIS A 43 18.82 -3.51 22.19
N ALA A 44 18.61 -2.96 20.99
CA ALA A 44 19.67 -2.75 20.01
C ALA A 44 20.80 -1.88 20.58
N HIS A 45 20.47 -0.75 21.22
CA HIS A 45 21.45 0.12 21.89
C HIS A 45 22.29 -0.62 22.94
N LYS A 46 21.66 -1.38 23.84
CA LYS A 46 22.36 -2.04 24.94
C LYS A 46 23.16 -3.26 24.48
N HIS A 47 22.56 -4.10 23.65
CA HIS A 47 23.05 -5.44 23.32
C HIS A 47 23.60 -5.57 21.90
N GLY A 48 23.44 -4.57 21.05
CA GLY A 48 23.86 -4.62 19.64
C GLY A 48 22.95 -5.46 18.74
N ASP A 49 21.83 -5.94 19.27
CA ASP A 49 20.90 -6.82 18.55
C ASP A 49 19.67 -6.04 18.07
N TRP A 50 19.66 -5.73 16.77
CA TRP A 50 18.58 -5.02 16.10
C TRP A 50 17.53 -5.96 15.46
N THR A 51 17.77 -7.28 15.46
CA THR A 51 16.95 -8.26 14.74
C THR A 51 15.54 -8.40 15.34
N TYR A 52 15.36 -8.02 16.61
CA TYR A 52 14.06 -8.01 17.29
C TYR A 52 13.03 -7.05 16.69
N ALA A 53 13.45 -6.08 15.88
CA ALA A 53 12.52 -5.23 15.14
C ALA A 53 11.71 -6.02 14.12
N GLN A 54 12.36 -6.94 13.39
CA GLN A 54 11.69 -7.82 12.43
C GLN A 54 10.64 -8.69 13.13
N LYS A 55 11.03 -9.31 14.25
CA LYS A 55 10.13 -10.14 15.07
C LYS A 55 8.88 -9.39 15.52
N LEU A 56 9.00 -8.11 15.88
CA LEU A 56 7.86 -7.28 16.27
C LEU A 56 6.94 -7.00 15.08
N VAL A 57 7.50 -6.57 13.94
CA VAL A 57 6.72 -6.25 12.73
C VAL A 57 5.98 -7.49 12.21
N ASP A 58 6.68 -8.63 12.13
CA ASP A 58 6.09 -9.90 11.68
C ASP A 58 5.00 -10.39 12.64
N GLY A 59 5.24 -10.29 13.94
CA GLY A 59 4.30 -10.72 14.97
C GLY A 59 3.00 -9.91 14.99
N LEU A 60 3.05 -8.63 14.60
CA LEU A 60 1.88 -7.76 14.50
C LEU A 60 1.12 -8.00 13.18
N GLY A 61 1.83 -8.32 12.10
CA GLY A 61 1.26 -8.58 10.78
C GLY A 61 0.30 -7.47 10.33
N ASN A 62 -0.86 -7.86 9.81
CA ASN A 62 -1.89 -6.93 9.29
C ASN A 62 -2.69 -6.20 10.39
N THR A 63 -2.37 -6.40 11.68
CA THR A 63 -3.12 -5.79 12.79
C THR A 63 -2.85 -4.29 12.91
N VAL A 64 -1.69 -3.84 12.41
CA VAL A 64 -1.25 -2.44 12.44
C VAL A 64 -0.73 -2.04 11.08
N ASN A 65 -0.52 -0.74 10.87
CA ASN A 65 0.24 -0.27 9.72
C ASN A 65 1.73 -0.57 9.92
N GLY A 66 2.14 -1.79 9.56
CA GLY A 66 3.54 -2.24 9.69
C GLY A 66 4.53 -1.33 8.97
N ALA A 67 4.15 -0.72 7.84
CA ALA A 67 5.01 0.21 7.10
C ALA A 67 5.33 1.48 7.91
N ALA A 68 4.36 2.01 8.67
CA ALA A 68 4.60 3.17 9.55
C ALA A 68 5.56 2.82 10.69
N LEU A 69 5.42 1.61 11.24
CA LEU A 69 6.31 1.10 12.27
C LEU A 69 7.73 0.84 11.73
N VAL A 70 7.86 0.31 10.51
CA VAL A 70 9.16 0.15 9.84
C VAL A 70 9.82 1.51 9.63
N GLU A 71 9.08 2.50 9.12
CA GLU A 71 9.62 3.86 8.96
C GLU A 71 10.05 4.48 10.29
N TRP A 72 9.29 4.24 11.37
CA TRP A 72 9.65 4.67 12.71
C TRP A 72 10.99 4.08 13.15
N PHE A 73 11.22 2.78 12.92
CA PHE A 73 12.49 2.12 13.23
C PHE A 73 13.66 2.67 12.42
N LYS A 74 13.44 3.06 11.15
CA LYS A 74 14.46 3.68 10.31
C LYS A 74 14.84 5.06 10.86
N LEU A 75 13.85 5.88 11.19
CA LEU A 75 14.06 7.25 11.68
C LEU A 75 14.69 7.30 13.06
N TYR A 76 14.26 6.45 14.00
CA TYR A 76 14.62 6.57 15.41
C TYR A 76 15.56 5.48 15.91
N GLY A 77 15.45 4.27 15.36
CA GLY A 77 16.38 3.19 15.64
C GLY A 77 17.62 3.20 14.72
N GLY A 78 17.58 3.97 13.64
CA GLY A 78 18.63 3.98 12.63
C GLY A 78 18.73 2.65 11.88
N LEU A 79 17.64 1.89 11.82
CA LEU A 79 17.60 0.59 11.15
C LEU A 79 17.59 0.77 9.62
N ASN A 80 18.24 -0.14 8.91
CA ASN A 80 18.28 -0.20 7.46
C ASN A 80 17.38 -1.33 6.97
N THR A 81 16.74 -1.15 5.82
CA THR A 81 15.82 -2.15 5.24
C THR A 81 16.11 -2.39 3.77
N ASP A 82 15.84 -3.61 3.30
CA ASP A 82 15.72 -3.99 1.90
C ASP A 82 14.29 -4.51 1.61
N ASP A 83 14.11 -5.19 0.47
CA ASP A 83 12.83 -5.81 0.10
C ASP A 83 12.44 -7.01 1.00
N ASN A 84 13.39 -7.56 1.77
CA ASN A 84 13.20 -8.74 2.61
C ASN A 84 13.03 -8.41 4.10
N GLY A 85 13.34 -7.17 4.52
CA GLY A 85 13.16 -6.72 5.89
C GLY A 85 14.30 -5.86 6.39
N PHE A 86 14.58 -5.91 7.69
CA PHE A 86 15.70 -5.18 8.28
C PHE A 86 17.04 -5.89 7.99
N ILE A 87 18.05 -5.13 7.56
CA ILE A 87 19.37 -5.66 7.15
C ILE A 87 20.54 -5.10 7.98
N GLY A 88 20.29 -4.14 8.86
CA GLY A 88 21.34 -3.51 9.66
C GLY A 88 20.83 -2.33 10.47
N TRP A 89 21.76 -1.63 11.12
CA TRP A 89 21.48 -0.44 11.92
C TRP A 89 22.69 0.50 11.98
N SER A 90 22.43 1.75 12.34
CA SER A 90 23.41 2.84 12.34
C SER A 90 24.27 2.93 13.62
N GLY A 91 24.10 1.98 14.54
CA GLY A 91 24.86 1.90 15.80
C GLY A 91 24.26 2.71 16.96
N LYS A 92 24.93 2.62 18.12
CA LYS A 92 24.43 3.12 19.41
C LYS A 92 24.25 4.63 19.42
N ASP A 93 25.24 5.37 18.93
CA ASP A 93 25.26 6.84 18.93
C ASP A 93 24.05 7.44 18.19
N TYR A 94 23.60 6.77 17.11
CA TYR A 94 22.42 7.20 16.35
C TYR A 94 21.16 7.20 17.23
N ILE A 95 20.99 6.14 18.03
CA ILE A 95 19.87 5.98 18.94
C ILE A 95 19.97 6.99 20.09
N GLU A 96 21.14 7.16 20.69
CA GLU A 96 21.31 8.11 21.81
C GLU A 96 20.90 9.53 21.43
N GLN A 97 21.28 9.98 20.24
CA GLN A 97 20.95 11.31 19.72
C GLN A 97 19.46 11.51 19.46
N ARG A 98 18.71 10.43 19.25
CA ARG A 98 17.30 10.47 18.82
C ARG A 98 16.32 9.87 19.83
N PHE A 99 16.82 9.36 20.95
CA PHE A 99 16.00 8.58 21.88
C PHE A 99 14.87 9.40 22.51
N GLU A 100 15.14 10.66 22.87
CA GLU A 100 14.10 11.55 23.40
C GLU A 100 13.03 11.86 22.35
N GLU A 101 13.42 12.05 21.10
CA GLU A 101 12.49 12.25 19.98
C GLU A 101 11.68 10.98 19.70
N ALA A 102 12.31 9.80 19.79
CA ALA A 102 11.64 8.50 19.65
C ALA A 102 10.50 8.33 20.68
N LYS A 103 10.69 8.80 21.92
CA LYS A 103 9.64 8.76 22.95
C LYS A 103 8.53 9.79 22.70
N ALA A 104 8.83 10.89 22.01
CA ALA A 104 7.88 11.96 21.73
C ALA A 104 7.05 11.69 20.47
N THR A 105 7.64 11.07 19.43
CA THR A 105 6.99 10.83 18.15
C THR A 105 6.47 9.40 18.07
N MET A 106 5.16 9.25 17.91
CA MET A 106 4.52 7.93 17.91
C MET A 106 4.56 7.29 16.53
N TRP A 107 4.73 5.97 16.45
CA TRP A 107 4.79 5.25 15.17
C TRP A 107 3.53 5.44 14.31
N TRP A 108 2.34 5.60 14.92
CA TRP A 108 1.08 5.80 14.20
C TRP A 108 0.89 7.22 13.64
N GLU A 109 1.73 8.17 14.05
CA GLU A 109 1.71 9.56 13.57
C GLU A 109 2.58 9.74 12.33
N LEU A 110 3.47 8.79 12.06
CA LEU A 110 4.29 8.80 10.87
C LEU A 110 3.44 8.54 9.63
N LYS A 111 3.42 9.54 8.75
CA LYS A 111 2.94 9.38 7.39
C LYS A 111 4.03 8.64 6.62
N VAL A 112 3.82 7.36 6.36
CA VAL A 112 4.67 6.58 5.45
C VAL A 112 4.78 7.36 4.15
N LYS A 113 5.98 7.82 3.82
CA LYS A 113 6.25 8.33 2.48
C LYS A 113 6.20 7.12 1.57
N SER A 114 5.09 6.93 0.86
CA SER A 114 4.99 5.89 -0.15
C SER A 114 6.17 6.07 -1.11
N PRO A 115 7.11 5.12 -1.20
CA PRO A 115 8.15 5.22 -2.21
C PRO A 115 7.47 5.34 -3.57
N PHE A 116 7.91 6.28 -4.39
CA PHE A 116 7.37 6.43 -5.74
C PHE A 116 7.67 5.14 -6.50
N LYS A 117 6.66 4.26 -6.64
CA LYS A 117 6.80 2.97 -7.31
C LYS A 117 6.86 3.08 -8.84
N GLY A 118 6.85 4.31 -9.38
CA GLY A 118 6.67 4.53 -10.81
C GLY A 118 5.25 4.24 -11.27
N PHE A 119 5.03 4.36 -12.57
CA PHE A 119 3.80 3.95 -13.26
C PHE A 119 4.14 2.79 -14.18
N ASP A 120 3.56 1.61 -13.90
CA ASP A 120 3.69 0.44 -14.76
C ASP A 120 2.63 0.51 -15.87
N LEU A 121 3.07 0.93 -17.05
CA LEU A 121 2.22 1.06 -18.22
C LEU A 121 1.65 -0.29 -18.66
N GLU A 122 2.40 -1.39 -18.50
CA GLU A 122 1.95 -2.71 -18.93
C GLU A 122 0.83 -3.23 -18.03
N ALA A 123 1.01 -3.18 -16.72
CA ALA A 123 -0.05 -3.56 -15.78
C ALA A 123 -1.32 -2.72 -15.98
N ALA A 124 -1.17 -1.43 -16.28
CA ALA A 124 -2.28 -0.54 -16.59
C ALA A 124 -3.00 -0.94 -17.89
N LEU A 125 -2.26 -1.21 -18.97
CA LEU A 125 -2.83 -1.62 -20.26
C LEU A 125 -3.52 -3.00 -20.17
N GLN A 126 -2.92 -3.97 -19.47
CA GLN A 126 -3.54 -5.28 -19.23
C GLN A 126 -4.88 -5.17 -18.51
N LYS A 127 -4.98 -4.27 -17.52
CA LYS A 127 -6.24 -3.98 -16.83
C LYS A 127 -7.28 -3.39 -17.78
N VAL A 128 -6.89 -2.41 -18.60
CA VAL A 128 -7.78 -1.79 -19.60
C VAL A 128 -8.31 -2.85 -20.59
N ILE A 129 -7.44 -3.73 -21.09
CA ILE A 129 -7.83 -4.83 -21.99
C ILE A 129 -8.84 -5.76 -21.31
N LYS A 130 -8.57 -6.16 -20.06
CA LYS A 130 -9.46 -7.01 -19.29
C LYS A 130 -10.84 -6.36 -19.08
N ASP A 131 -10.87 -5.11 -18.67
CA ASP A 131 -12.10 -4.36 -18.43
C ASP A 131 -12.89 -4.16 -19.74
N HIS A 132 -12.19 -3.90 -20.85
CA HIS A 132 -12.78 -3.79 -22.18
C HIS A 132 -13.42 -5.10 -22.64
N ASN A 133 -12.74 -6.24 -22.46
CA ASN A 133 -13.27 -7.55 -22.83
C ASN A 133 -14.49 -7.94 -21.97
N ALA A 134 -14.42 -7.71 -20.66
CA ALA A 134 -15.56 -7.92 -19.76
C ALA A 134 -16.76 -7.04 -20.12
N MET A 135 -16.52 -5.83 -20.62
CA MET A 135 -17.58 -4.95 -21.09
C MET A 135 -18.20 -5.43 -22.41
N LYS A 136 -17.40 -5.95 -23.36
CA LYS A 136 -17.93 -6.56 -24.60
C LYS A 136 -18.92 -7.68 -24.30
N GLU A 137 -18.58 -8.56 -23.36
CA GLU A 137 -19.45 -9.66 -22.95
C GLU A 137 -20.76 -9.17 -22.33
N LYS A 138 -20.70 -8.13 -21.49
CA LYS A 138 -21.89 -7.51 -20.89
C LYS A 138 -22.79 -6.85 -21.94
N VAL A 139 -22.21 -6.13 -22.89
CA VAL A 139 -22.96 -5.46 -23.97
C VAL A 139 -23.62 -6.50 -24.89
N ALA A 140 -22.95 -7.61 -25.18
CA ALA A 140 -23.51 -8.71 -25.96
C ALA A 140 -24.77 -9.33 -25.32
N GLY A 141 -24.90 -9.26 -23.99
CA GLY A 141 -26.07 -9.74 -23.25
C GLY A 141 -27.23 -8.74 -23.14
N LEU A 142 -27.08 -7.50 -23.62
CA LEU A 142 -28.13 -6.47 -23.56
C LEU A 142 -29.12 -6.58 -24.73
N THR A 143 -30.30 -5.97 -24.54
CA THR A 143 -31.27 -5.76 -25.62
C THR A 143 -30.70 -4.78 -26.65
N LYS A 144 -31.16 -4.84 -27.91
CA LYS A 144 -30.69 -3.91 -28.96
C LYS A 144 -30.86 -2.43 -28.59
N GLU A 145 -31.97 -2.10 -27.92
CA GLU A 145 -32.32 -0.76 -27.49
C GLU A 145 -31.39 -0.22 -26.37
N ASP A 146 -30.81 -1.13 -25.58
CA ASP A 146 -29.85 -0.76 -24.54
C ASP A 146 -28.40 -0.81 -25.04
N GLN A 147 -28.10 -1.63 -26.04
CA GLN A 147 -26.79 -1.64 -26.72
C GLN A 147 -26.48 -0.28 -27.36
N GLU A 148 -27.48 0.36 -27.99
CA GLU A 148 -27.32 1.68 -28.63
C GLU A 148 -27.00 2.81 -27.64
N LYS A 149 -27.32 2.64 -26.36
CA LYS A 149 -27.03 3.61 -25.29
C LYS A 149 -25.63 3.47 -24.69
N VAL A 150 -24.90 2.39 -25.01
CA VAL A 150 -23.57 2.15 -24.46
C VAL A 150 -22.51 2.93 -25.24
N ASN A 151 -21.81 3.84 -24.55
CA ASN A 151 -20.68 4.56 -25.14
C ASN A 151 -19.42 3.69 -25.13
N PHE A 152 -19.32 2.79 -26.13
CA PHE A 152 -18.21 1.86 -26.31
C PHE A 152 -17.29 2.28 -27.47
N LYS A 153 -16.82 3.53 -27.45
CA LYS A 153 -15.98 4.09 -28.52
C LYS A 153 -14.54 4.27 -28.04
N VAL A 154 -13.60 3.76 -28.82
CA VAL A 154 -12.20 4.19 -28.79
C VAL A 154 -11.97 4.88 -30.13
N ASN A 155 -11.48 6.12 -30.11
CA ASN A 155 -11.17 6.82 -31.36
C ASN A 155 -9.71 6.59 -31.77
N ASP A 156 -9.43 6.76 -33.06
CA ASP A 156 -8.11 6.51 -33.64
C ASP A 156 -7.02 7.38 -33.00
N ALA A 157 -7.34 8.62 -32.63
CA ALA A 157 -6.40 9.50 -31.93
C ALA A 157 -5.94 8.92 -30.58
N THR A 158 -6.84 8.25 -29.84
CA THR A 158 -6.52 7.59 -28.57
C THR A 158 -5.66 6.34 -28.80
N ILE A 159 -5.96 5.57 -29.85
CA ILE A 159 -5.16 4.39 -30.23
C ILE A 159 -3.74 4.82 -30.61
N GLN A 160 -3.62 5.86 -31.45
CA GLN A 160 -2.33 6.41 -31.88
C GLN A 160 -1.51 6.95 -30.69
N ALA A 161 -2.16 7.59 -29.71
CA ALA A 161 -1.50 8.00 -28.48
C ALA A 161 -0.95 6.80 -27.68
N VAL A 162 -1.71 5.70 -27.58
CA VAL A 162 -1.25 4.47 -26.91
C VAL A 162 -0.10 3.82 -27.67
N LEU A 163 -0.16 3.74 -28.99
CA LEU A 163 0.90 3.17 -29.82
C LEU A 163 2.22 3.95 -29.70
N LYS A 164 2.15 5.29 -29.65
CA LYS A 164 3.30 6.16 -29.38
C LYS A 164 3.91 5.91 -28.00
N LEU A 165 3.09 5.73 -26.96
CA LEU A 165 3.57 5.41 -25.61
C LEU A 165 4.32 4.07 -25.55
N CYS A 166 4.02 3.16 -26.47
CA CYS A 166 4.66 1.85 -26.57
C CYS A 166 5.84 1.80 -27.56
N ASN A 167 6.34 2.95 -28.05
CA ASN A 167 7.46 3.05 -29.00
C ASN A 167 7.24 2.28 -30.34
N PHE A 168 6.00 2.12 -30.79
CA PHE A 168 5.66 1.42 -32.04
C PHE A 168 5.78 2.29 -33.31
N GLU A 169 6.58 3.36 -33.32
CA GLU A 169 6.74 4.26 -34.48
C GLU A 169 7.31 3.58 -35.75
N ALA A 170 7.69 2.31 -35.71
CA ALA A 170 8.35 1.59 -36.81
C ALA A 170 7.45 0.72 -37.72
N ILE A 171 6.12 0.70 -37.57
CA ILE A 171 5.26 -0.23 -38.35
C ILE A 171 4.19 0.49 -39.22
N ILE A 172 4.06 1.82 -39.13
CA ILE A 172 3.12 2.58 -39.97
C ILE A 172 3.90 3.44 -40.98
N GLU A 173 4.78 2.82 -41.75
CA GLU A 173 5.07 3.34 -43.10
C GLU A 173 4.20 2.53 -44.06
N GLU A 174 3.13 3.16 -44.57
CA GLU A 174 2.37 2.62 -45.69
C GLU A 174 3.30 2.38 -46.88
N PRO A 175 3.10 1.32 -47.70
CA PRO A 175 3.90 1.13 -48.89
C PRO A 175 3.68 2.33 -49.81
N VAL A 176 4.76 3.04 -50.12
CA VAL A 176 4.78 4.05 -51.16
C VAL A 176 4.31 3.37 -52.45
N VAL A 177 3.09 3.66 -52.87
CA VAL A 177 2.61 3.33 -54.21
C VAL A 177 3.35 4.29 -55.13
N GLU A 178 4.43 3.80 -55.74
CA GLU A 178 5.14 4.50 -56.78
C GLU A 178 4.28 4.47 -58.05
N GLU A 179 3.37 5.45 -58.17
CA GLU A 179 2.81 5.82 -59.47
C GLU A 179 3.83 6.68 -60.23
N ALA A 180 4.53 6.06 -61.18
CA ALA A 180 5.15 6.71 -62.34
C ALA A 180 5.58 5.62 -63.33
N ALA A 181 5.42 5.70 -64.65
CA ALA A 181 4.72 6.58 -65.58
C ALA A 181 4.59 5.75 -66.88
#